data_AF-A0A1W1DF17-F1
#
_entry.id   AF-A0A1W1DF17-F1
#
_cell.length_a   1.000
_cell.length_b   1.000
_cell.length_c   1.000
_cell.angle_alpha   90.00
_cell.angle_beta   90.00
_cell.angle_gamma   90.00
#
_symmetry.space_group_name_H-M   'P 1'
#
loop_
_entity.id
_entity.type
_entity.pdbx_description
1 polymer ?
#
loop_
_entity_poly.entity_id
_entity_poly.type
_entity_poly.pdbx_seq_one_letter_code
_entity_poly.pdbx_strand_id
1 'polypeptide(L)'
;MDMRLVSVVLGSTGVEARTAQTQKILDYGFRFFETKNIGNITKSIPISGSTKDEIKVGLQNSKPITLARGQYKLSQQAIELNTELSAPINKGDNIGHLVIKYEGKKLAKLPLIALESAPEAGFFSRIWDWILSLLGL
;
A
#
# COMPACT_ATOMS: atom_id res chain seq x y z
N MET A 1 1.01 10.24 -15.74
CA MET A 1 2.08 10.94 -15.00
C MET A 1 3.40 10.37 -15.45
N ASP A 2 4.30 11.23 -15.91
CA ASP A 2 5.60 10.86 -16.46
C ASP A 2 6.57 10.41 -15.36
N MET A 3 7.40 9.42 -15.69
CA MET A 3 8.47 8.93 -14.83
C MET A 3 9.55 10.00 -14.68
N ARG A 4 9.93 10.34 -13.44
CA ARG A 4 11.04 11.25 -13.15
C ARG A 4 12.23 10.46 -12.63
N LEU A 5 13.39 10.69 -13.23
CA LEU A 5 14.66 10.14 -12.77
C LEU A 5 15.55 11.24 -12.21
N VAL A 6 16.38 10.86 -11.24
CA VAL A 6 17.44 11.71 -10.67
C VAL A 6 18.72 10.90 -10.75
N SER A 7 19.76 11.49 -11.33
CA SER A 7 21.10 10.91 -11.42
C SER A 7 22.10 11.77 -10.68
N VAL A 8 23.07 11.12 -10.03
CA VAL A 8 24.15 11.77 -9.29
C VAL A 8 25.47 11.16 -9.78
N VAL A 9 26.36 11.99 -10.30
CA VAL A 9 27.69 11.60 -10.79
C VAL A 9 28.73 12.42 -10.04
N LEU A 10 29.60 11.74 -9.30
CA LEU A 10 30.67 12.34 -8.50
C LEU A 10 32.05 11.94 -9.05
N GLY A 11 33.08 12.76 -8.81
CA GLY A 11 34.47 12.41 -9.15
C GLY A 11 34.77 12.34 -10.66
N SER A 12 33.99 13.03 -11.50
CA SER A 12 34.27 13.11 -12.94
C SER A 12 35.56 13.89 -13.24
N THR A 13 36.28 13.48 -14.29
CA THR A 13 37.48 14.17 -14.79
C THR A 13 37.21 15.53 -15.44
N GLY A 14 35.95 15.87 -15.69
CA GLY A 14 35.54 17.14 -16.30
C GLY A 14 34.03 17.33 -16.38
N VAL A 15 33.59 18.49 -16.88
CA VAL A 15 32.16 18.81 -17.06
C VAL A 15 31.57 17.94 -18.16
N GLU A 16 32.27 17.79 -19.28
CA GLU A 16 31.84 17.03 -20.46
C GLU A 16 31.68 15.55 -20.11
N ALA A 17 32.69 14.98 -19.43
CA ALA A 17 32.63 13.61 -18.95
C ALA A 17 31.45 13.41 -17.98
N ARG A 18 31.19 14.38 -17.09
CA ARG A 18 30.07 14.30 -16.15
C ARG A 18 28.73 14.31 -16.88
N THR A 19 28.55 15.23 -17.82
CA THR A 19 27.33 15.32 -18.63
C THR A 19 27.07 14.06 -19.44
N ALA A 20 28.11 13.51 -20.08
CA ALA A 20 27.99 12.28 -20.85
C ALA A 20 27.60 11.06 -19.98
N GLN A 21 28.15 10.95 -18.76
CA GLN A 21 27.78 9.87 -17.85
C GLN A 21 26.37 10.05 -17.28
N THR A 22 25.97 11.27 -16.91
CA THR A 22 24.60 11.58 -16.50
C THR A 22 23.61 11.17 -17.58
N GLN A 23 23.86 11.52 -18.84
CA GLN A 23 23.00 11.16 -19.96
C GLN A 23 22.87 9.63 -20.10
N LYS A 24 23.99 8.90 -20.09
CA LYS A 24 23.98 7.42 -20.18
C LYS A 24 23.14 6.78 -19.07
N ILE A 25 23.26 7.25 -17.82
CA ILE A 25 22.49 6.72 -16.70
C ILE A 25 20.99 6.99 -16.87
N LEU A 26 20.62 8.21 -17.28
CA LEU A 26 19.22 8.57 -17.51
C LEU A 26 18.62 7.79 -18.68
N ASP A 27 19.35 7.67 -19.79
CA ASP A 27 18.93 6.90 -20.96
C ASP A 27 18.71 5.43 -20.59
N TYR A 28 19.61 4.83 -19.82
CA TYR A 28 19.44 3.48 -19.28
C TYR A 28 18.19 3.37 -18.42
N GLY A 29 18.00 4.29 -17.47
CA GLY A 29 16.84 4.31 -16.59
C GLY A 29 15.53 4.38 -17.38
N PHE A 30 15.40 5.32 -18.32
CA PHE A 30 14.21 5.45 -19.17
C PHE A 30 14.01 4.24 -20.09
N ARG A 31 15.09 3.63 -20.60
CA ARG A 31 15.00 2.47 -21.49
C ARG A 31 14.54 1.21 -20.78
N PHE A 32 14.99 0.96 -19.56
CA PHE A 32 14.79 -0.34 -18.90
C PHE A 32 13.81 -0.33 -17.74
N PHE A 33 13.40 0.84 -17.24
CA PHE A 33 12.47 0.94 -16.13
C PHE A 33 11.19 1.69 -16.51
N GLU A 34 10.14 1.43 -15.76
CA GLU A 34 8.88 2.16 -15.81
C GLU A 34 8.35 2.40 -14.40
N THR A 35 7.68 3.54 -14.20
CA THR A 35 6.93 3.82 -12.98
C THR A 35 5.45 3.53 -13.19
N LYS A 36 4.86 2.72 -12.32
CA LYS A 36 3.42 2.45 -12.27
C LYS A 36 2.82 3.03 -11.01
N ASN A 37 1.70 3.74 -11.15
CA ASN A 37 0.92 4.21 -10.03
C ASN A 37 -0.06 3.11 -9.60
N ILE A 38 0.19 2.53 -8.43
CA ILE A 38 -0.65 1.50 -7.84
C ILE A 38 -1.68 2.18 -6.95
N GLY A 39 -2.94 2.14 -7.35
CA GLY A 39 -4.06 2.68 -6.60
C GLY A 39 -5.34 1.92 -6.91
N ASN A 40 -6.45 2.35 -6.31
CA ASN A 40 -7.79 1.78 -6.52
C ASN A 40 -7.92 0.29 -6.19
N ILE A 41 -7.09 -0.20 -5.26
CA ILE A 41 -7.21 -1.56 -4.74
C ILE A 41 -8.11 -1.49 -3.52
N THR A 42 -9.28 -2.11 -3.65
CA THR A 42 -10.22 -2.35 -2.56
C THR A 42 -10.55 -3.83 -2.55
N LYS A 43 -10.37 -4.48 -1.40
CA LYS A 43 -10.74 -5.88 -1.17
C LYS A 43 -11.53 -5.97 0.12
N SER A 44 -12.55 -6.83 0.13
CA SER A 44 -13.19 -7.24 1.38
C SER A 44 -12.43 -8.43 1.95
N ILE A 45 -12.17 -8.41 3.25
CA ILE A 45 -11.51 -9.48 3.98
C ILE A 45 -12.36 -9.82 5.20
N PRO A 46 -12.59 -11.12 5.50
CA PRO A 46 -13.27 -11.54 6.71
C PRO A 46 -12.65 -10.95 7.98
N ILE A 47 -13.51 -10.58 8.92
CA ILE A 47 -13.12 -10.09 10.24
C ILE A 47 -13.88 -10.86 11.32
N SER A 48 -13.23 -11.12 12.44
CA SER A 48 -13.84 -11.73 13.62
C SER A 48 -14.18 -10.68 14.69
N GLY A 49 -15.14 -10.98 15.58
CA GLY A 49 -15.44 -10.14 16.75
C GLY A 49 -16.16 -8.81 16.47
N SER A 50 -16.54 -8.53 15.22
CA SER A 50 -17.39 -7.39 14.86
C SER A 50 -18.83 -7.83 14.60
N THR A 51 -19.76 -6.88 14.53
CA THR A 51 -21.08 -7.11 13.92
C THR A 51 -21.02 -7.18 12.39
N LYS A 52 -19.89 -6.79 11.79
CA LYS A 52 -19.60 -6.99 10.36
C LYS A 52 -18.86 -8.31 10.15
N ASP A 53 -19.21 -9.03 9.09
CA ASP A 53 -18.51 -10.27 8.70
C ASP A 53 -17.22 -10.01 7.91
N GLU A 54 -17.13 -8.86 7.23
CA GLU A 54 -15.98 -8.46 6.44
C GLU A 54 -15.67 -6.96 6.60
N ILE A 55 -14.43 -6.57 6.32
CA ILE A 55 -14.02 -5.17 6.20
C ILE A 55 -13.36 -4.89 4.85
N LYS A 56 -13.59 -3.69 4.32
CA LYS A 56 -12.86 -3.19 3.17
C LYS A 56 -11.47 -2.72 3.56
N VAL A 57 -10.47 -3.23 2.85
CA VAL A 57 -9.07 -2.82 2.95
C VAL A 57 -8.55 -2.33 1.61
N GLY A 58 -7.53 -1.48 1.64
CA GLY A 58 -6.96 -0.90 0.42
C GLY A 58 -5.76 -0.02 0.68
N LEU A 59 -5.34 0.70 -0.36
CA LEU A 59 -4.25 1.68 -0.24
C LEU A 59 -4.85 3.05 0.12
N GLN A 60 -4.22 3.76 1.05
CA GLN A 60 -4.66 5.10 1.44
C GLN A 60 -4.65 6.09 0.27
N ASN A 61 -3.60 6.01 -0.56
CA ASN A 61 -3.36 6.86 -1.70
C ASN A 61 -2.72 6.02 -2.80
N SER A 62 -2.81 6.48 -4.05
CA SER A 62 -2.03 5.89 -5.14
C SER A 62 -0.52 6.01 -4.84
N LYS A 63 0.22 4.91 -5.01
CA LYS A 63 1.65 4.85 -4.74
C LYS A 63 2.42 4.53 -6.02
N PRO A 64 3.37 5.38 -6.45
CA PRO A 64 4.25 5.04 -7.57
C PRO A 64 5.22 3.93 -7.14
N ILE A 65 5.41 2.95 -8.00
CA ILE A 65 6.48 1.96 -7.90
C ILE A 65 7.28 1.97 -9.20
N THR A 66 8.61 1.90 -9.12
CA THR A 66 9.49 1.81 -10.29
C THR A 66 10.03 0.40 -10.39
N LEU A 67 9.79 -0.23 -11.54
CA LEU A 67 10.14 -1.63 -11.81
C LEU A 67 10.82 -1.73 -13.18
N ALA A 68 11.52 -2.84 -13.43
CA ALA A 68 11.99 -3.10 -14.78
C ALA A 68 10.80 -3.24 -15.73
N ARG A 69 10.94 -2.72 -16.95
CA ARG A 69 9.86 -2.69 -17.94
C ARG A 69 9.29 -4.09 -18.18
N GLY A 70 7.96 -4.17 -18.18
CA GLY A 70 7.25 -5.42 -18.44
C GLY A 70 7.05 -6.31 -17.22
N GLN A 71 7.86 -6.19 -16.16
CA GLN A 71 7.71 -7.02 -14.95
C GLN A 71 6.36 -6.83 -14.28
N TYR A 72 5.86 -5.59 -14.22
CA TYR A 72 4.57 -5.32 -13.59
C TYR A 72 3.43 -6.11 -14.25
N LYS A 73 3.41 -6.20 -15.59
CA LYS A 73 2.37 -6.91 -16.35
C LYS A 73 2.36 -8.42 -16.04
N LEU A 74 3.53 -8.97 -15.72
CA LEU A 74 3.71 -10.38 -15.41
C LEU A 74 3.74 -10.66 -13.90
N SER A 75 3.54 -9.63 -13.08
CA SER A 75 3.58 -9.74 -11.62
C SER A 75 2.23 -10.18 -11.06
N GLN A 76 2.28 -10.86 -9.92
CA GLN A 76 1.13 -11.24 -9.11
C GLN A 76 1.02 -10.28 -7.93
N GLN A 77 -0.22 -9.99 -7.52
CA GLN A 77 -0.51 -9.21 -6.32
C GLN A 77 -0.98 -10.16 -5.21
N ALA A 78 -0.41 -10.01 -4.03
CA ALA A 78 -0.77 -10.78 -2.85
C ALA A 78 -1.01 -9.84 -1.67
N ILE A 79 -1.96 -10.19 -0.79
CA ILE A 79 -2.15 -9.50 0.49
C ILE A 79 -1.43 -10.31 1.57
N GLU A 80 -0.57 -9.63 2.32
CA GLU A 80 0.11 -10.18 3.49
C GLU A 80 -0.36 -9.37 4.71
N LEU A 81 -1.25 -9.96 5.51
CA LEU A 81 -1.77 -9.35 6.74
C LEU A 81 -0.71 -9.40 7.85
N ASN A 82 -0.72 -8.40 8.74
CA ASN A 82 0.17 -8.41 9.92
C ASN A 82 -0.26 -9.49 10.92
N THR A 83 -1.57 -9.63 11.11
CA THR A 83 -2.25 -10.62 11.96
C THR A 83 -3.59 -10.99 11.32
N GLU A 84 -4.26 -12.01 11.86
CA GLU A 84 -5.69 -12.20 11.56
C GLU A 84 -6.48 -10.95 11.96
N LEU A 85 -7.55 -10.64 11.21
CA LEU A 85 -8.36 -9.46 11.46
C LEU A 85 -9.41 -9.77 12.53
N SER A 86 -9.35 -9.04 13.62
CA SER A 86 -10.32 -9.07 14.71
C SER A 86 -10.68 -7.65 15.12
N ALA A 87 -11.95 -7.41 15.42
CA ALA A 87 -12.40 -6.14 15.99
C ALA A 87 -11.72 -5.87 17.36
N PRO A 88 -11.57 -4.59 17.76
CA PRO A 88 -11.94 -3.39 17.00
C PRO A 88 -10.88 -3.01 15.96
N ILE A 89 -11.31 -2.56 14.79
CA ILE A 89 -10.44 -1.95 13.77
C ILE A 89 -10.99 -0.57 13.42
N ASN A 90 -10.11 0.43 13.40
CA ASN A 90 -10.44 1.78 12.98
C ASN A 90 -10.06 2.01 11.51
N LYS A 91 -10.85 2.83 10.82
CA LYS A 91 -10.49 3.33 9.50
C LYS A 91 -9.10 3.99 9.55
N GLY A 92 -8.23 3.58 8.62
CA GLY A 92 -6.85 4.07 8.52
C GLY A 92 -5.82 3.18 9.19
N ASP A 93 -6.23 2.21 10.00
CA ASP A 93 -5.31 1.27 10.65
C ASP A 93 -4.51 0.48 9.61
N ASN A 94 -3.22 0.29 9.86
CA ASN A 94 -2.37 -0.54 9.02
C ASN A 94 -2.63 -2.01 9.36
N ILE A 95 -3.24 -2.73 8.43
CA ILE A 95 -3.65 -4.12 8.59
C ILE A 95 -2.67 -5.10 7.93
N GLY A 96 -1.70 -4.59 7.18
CA GLY A 96 -0.76 -5.41 6.44
C GLY A 96 -0.20 -4.72 5.21
N HIS A 97 0.03 -5.51 4.18
CA HIS A 97 0.68 -5.03 2.97
C HIS A 97 0.11 -5.68 1.71
N LEU A 98 0.04 -4.88 0.66
CA LEU A 98 -0.05 -5.37 -0.71
C LEU A 98 1.38 -5.65 -1.21
N VAL A 99 1.62 -6.88 -1.62
CA VAL A 99 2.91 -7.34 -2.13
C VAL A 99 2.80 -7.66 -3.60
N ILE A 100 3.71 -7.09 -4.38
CA ILE A 100 3.82 -7.34 -5.82
C ILE A 100 4.97 -8.31 -6.02
N LYS A 101 4.70 -9.47 -6.61
CA LYS A 101 5.65 -10.57 -6.80
C LYS A 101 5.86 -10.85 -8.27
N TYR A 102 7.10 -11.08 -8.68
CA TYR A 102 7.46 -11.52 -10.02
C TYR A 102 8.43 -12.69 -9.90
N GLU A 103 8.11 -13.83 -10.52
CA GLU A 103 8.91 -15.06 -10.43
C GLU A 103 9.25 -15.44 -8.98
N GLY A 104 8.26 -15.33 -8.08
CA GLY A 104 8.41 -15.62 -6.65
C GLY A 104 9.16 -14.56 -5.84
N LYS A 105 9.80 -13.57 -6.47
CA LYS A 105 10.51 -12.48 -5.78
C LYS A 105 9.57 -11.31 -5.49
N LYS A 106 9.63 -10.78 -4.26
CA LYS A 106 8.89 -9.56 -3.86
C LYS A 106 9.54 -8.34 -4.51
N LEU A 107 8.86 -7.70 -5.46
CA LEU A 107 9.33 -6.49 -6.14
C LEU A 107 8.97 -5.21 -5.40
N ALA A 108 7.79 -5.18 -4.78
CA ALA A 108 7.33 -4.03 -4.00
C ALA A 108 6.40 -4.47 -2.86
N LYS A 109 6.37 -3.66 -1.80
CA LYS A 109 5.53 -3.86 -0.61
C LYS A 109 4.90 -2.51 -0.26
N LEU A 110 3.59 -2.42 -0.33
CA LEU A 110 2.82 -1.19 -0.10
C LEU A 110 1.95 -1.35 1.15
N PRO A 111 1.90 -0.37 2.07
CA PRO A 111 1.03 -0.44 3.25
C PRO A 111 -0.43 -0.59 2.84
N LEU A 112 -1.10 -1.58 3.43
CA LEU A 112 -2.52 -1.85 3.25
C LEU A 112 -3.24 -1.42 4.53
N ILE A 113 -4.28 -0.62 4.36
CA ILE A 113 -5.03 -0.02 5.47
C ILE A 113 -6.49 -0.45 5.45
N ALA A 114 -7.15 -0.36 6.62
CA ALA A 114 -8.60 -0.44 6.70
C ALA A 114 -9.24 0.82 6.10
N LEU A 115 -10.18 0.65 5.16
CA LEU A 115 -10.90 1.76 4.51
C LEU A 115 -12.15 2.18 5.29
N GLU A 116 -12.55 1.38 6.28
CA GLU A 116 -13.69 1.60 7.16
C GLU A 116 -13.39 1.06 8.55
N SER A 117 -14.15 1.52 9.56
CA SER A 117 -14.07 0.97 10.91
C SER A 117 -14.96 -0.27 11.06
N ALA A 118 -14.54 -1.18 11.93
CA ALA A 118 -15.28 -2.33 12.41
C ALA A 118 -15.23 -2.36 13.95
N PRO A 119 -16.29 -1.86 14.62
CA PRO A 119 -16.37 -1.89 16.07
C PRO A 119 -16.61 -3.32 16.57
N GLU A 120 -16.30 -3.58 17.84
CA GLU A 120 -16.62 -4.86 18.48
C GLU A 120 -18.13 -5.12 18.51
N ALA A 121 -18.49 -6.40 18.41
CA ALA A 121 -19.84 -6.85 18.71
C ALA A 121 -20.24 -6.44 20.14
N GLY A 122 -21.46 -5.93 20.30
CA GLY A 122 -21.98 -5.45 21.58
C GLY A 122 -21.48 -4.07 22.01
N PHE A 123 -20.55 -3.43 21.30
CA PHE A 123 -20.08 -2.07 21.65
C PHE A 123 -21.22 -1.04 21.72
N PHE A 124 -22.14 -1.04 20.74
CA PHE A 124 -23.30 -0.15 20.74
C PHE A 124 -24.33 -0.50 21.82
N SER A 125 -24.52 -1.80 22.11
CA SER A 125 -25.38 -2.23 23.23
C SER A 125 -24.86 -1.69 24.55
N ARG A 126 -23.55 -1.83 24.82
CA ARG A 126 -22.91 -1.35 26.05
C ARG A 126 -23.05 0.17 26.22
N ILE A 127 -22.95 0.94 25.13
CA ILE A 127 -23.15 2.40 25.18
C ILE A 127 -24.60 2.74 25.51
N TRP A 128 -25.56 2.02 24.90
CA TRP A 128 -26.98 2.25 25.16
C TRP A 128 -27.36 1.90 26.60
N ASP A 129 -26.89 0.75 27.10
CA ASP A 129 -27.10 0.32 28.49
C ASP A 129 -26.56 1.36 29.49
N TRP A 130 -25.40 1.96 29.19
CA TRP A 130 -24.81 3.02 30.00
C TRP A 130 -25.63 4.32 29.98
N ILE A 131 -26.17 4.72 28.82
CA ILE A 131 -27.04 5.90 28.70
C ILE A 131 -28.35 5.70 29.47
N LEU A 132 -28.99 4.54 29.34
CA LEU A 132 -30.20 4.21 30.09
C LEU A 132 -29.95 4.26 31.60
N SER A 133 -28.85 3.65 32.06
CA SER A 133 -28.44 3.67 33.47
C SER A 133 -28.19 5.08 34.02
N LEU A 134 -27.76 6.04 33.20
CA LEU A 134 -27.58 7.45 33.61
C LEU A 134 -28.88 8.25 33.68
N LEU A 135 -29.90 7.85 32.91
CA LEU A 135 -31.22 8.48 32.89
C LEU A 135 -32.20 7.87 33.92
N GLY A 136 -31.75 6.88 34.69
CA GLY A 136 -32.55 6.25 35.75
C GLY A 136 -33.67 5.33 35.22
N LEU A 137 -33.53 4.84 33.99
CA LEU A 137 -34.39 3.81 33.37
C LEU A 137 -33.68 2.46 33.29
#